data_AF-A0A7G3A3H8-F1
#
_entry.id   AF-A0A7G3A3H8-F1
#
_cell.length_a   1.000
_cell.length_b   1.000
_cell.length_c   1.000
_cell.angle_alpha   90.00
_cell.angle_beta   90.00
_cell.angle_gamma   90.00
#
_symmetry.space_group_name_H-M   'P 1'
#
loop_
_entity.id
_entity.type
_entity.pdbx_description
1 polymer ?
#
loop_
_entity_poly.entity_id
_entity_poly.type
_entity_poly.pdbx_seq_one_letter_code
_entity_poly.pdbx_strand_id
1 'polypeptide(L)'
;MPNSKIRPREPTHSATNYLQESGPVSNASTRKRGIPNPLAWIGSATLGFFAEIGRLATFSAQVKAAAFSPRWYFGQIWKQFVQIGFYSLPVVGMSAIFIGAALALNIYQGSGRFGAEQFVPNIVVLGITRELGASITALMLAGRVSAGIAAEIGAMRVTEQIDALESLSASRYRYLYAPRFLAALIAVPMLVVVADIIGVMGGWMVSVFGLGFDSTVYLRNTLDFMTRNDVLTGIIKAFVFGGIIALMGCYQGDQSKAGATGVGRAATLSMVGAAVLVLAANYVMSTIFVEFGL
;
A
#
# COMPACT_ATOMS: atom_id res chain seq x y z
N MET A 1 -21.74 36.70 -59.92
CA MET A 1 -21.31 37.98 -60.56
C MET A 1 -22.52 38.90 -60.59
N PRO A 2 -22.41 40.24 -60.45
CA PRO A 2 -21.29 41.09 -60.89
C PRO A 2 -20.46 41.74 -59.75
N ASN A 3 -19.59 42.67 -60.13
CA ASN A 3 -18.49 43.27 -59.35
C ASN A 3 -18.41 44.77 -59.68
N SER A 4 -18.26 45.66 -58.68
CA SER A 4 -17.93 47.08 -58.91
C SER A 4 -17.16 47.75 -57.76
N LYS A 5 -15.84 47.55 -57.77
CA LYS A 5 -14.77 48.50 -57.44
C LYS A 5 -15.12 49.82 -56.70
N ILE A 6 -14.45 50.06 -55.57
CA ILE A 6 -14.01 51.42 -55.15
C ILE A 6 -12.53 51.35 -54.69
N ARG A 7 -11.72 52.31 -55.15
CA ARG A 7 -10.35 52.72 -54.73
C ARG A 7 -10.37 54.27 -54.60
N PRO A 8 -9.36 55.01 -54.08
CA PRO A 8 -7.94 54.71 -53.78
C PRO A 8 -7.65 54.90 -52.25
N ARG A 9 -6.45 55.16 -51.68
CA ARG A 9 -5.09 55.59 -52.13
C ARG A 9 -3.97 54.91 -51.32
N GLU A 10 -2.74 55.01 -51.81
CA GLU A 10 -1.48 54.83 -51.06
C GLU A 10 -0.91 56.19 -50.61
N PRO A 11 0.11 56.19 -49.72
CA PRO A 11 1.42 56.67 -50.19
C PRO A 11 2.62 55.80 -49.77
N THR A 12 3.30 55.24 -50.79
CA THR A 12 4.75 55.29 -51.04
C THR A 12 5.79 55.45 -49.90
N HIS A 13 6.75 54.50 -49.90
CA HIS A 13 8.19 54.65 -49.56
C HIS A 13 8.62 55.20 -48.18
N SER A 14 9.24 54.35 -47.35
CA SER A 14 10.72 54.29 -47.18
C SER A 14 11.18 53.34 -46.06
N ALA A 15 12.46 52.94 -46.11
CA ALA A 15 13.25 52.33 -45.02
C ALA A 15 12.88 50.90 -44.52
N THR A 16 12.86 49.94 -45.44
CA THR A 16 13.55 48.67 -45.14
C THR A 16 15.03 48.99 -44.90
N ASN A 17 15.53 48.84 -43.65
CA ASN A 17 16.95 48.63 -43.25
C ASN A 17 17.22 49.14 -41.80
N TYR A 18 16.85 48.36 -40.77
CA TYR A 18 17.46 48.42 -39.42
C TYR A 18 17.43 47.04 -38.74
N LEU A 19 17.82 46.00 -39.48
CA LEU A 19 18.37 44.78 -38.88
C LEU A 19 19.91 44.91 -38.89
N GLN A 20 20.55 44.45 -37.81
CA GLN A 20 21.97 44.65 -37.45
C GLN A 20 22.31 46.13 -37.08
N GLU A 21 23.06 46.43 -36.02
CA GLU A 21 23.80 45.54 -35.10
C GLU A 21 24.11 46.26 -33.76
N SER A 22 23.83 45.64 -32.61
CA SER A 22 24.51 45.94 -31.32
C SER A 22 24.07 45.01 -30.17
N GLY A 23 24.69 43.82 -30.11
CA GLY A 23 24.91 43.09 -28.85
C GLY A 23 23.77 42.20 -28.33
N PRO A 24 23.96 40.87 -28.23
CA PRO A 24 23.11 40.06 -27.38
C PRO A 24 23.40 40.41 -25.91
N VAL A 25 22.39 40.84 -25.15
CA VAL A 25 22.47 40.79 -23.67
C VAL A 25 22.35 39.34 -23.24
N SER A 26 23.47 38.63 -23.43
CA SER A 26 23.71 37.30 -22.91
C SER A 26 23.78 37.39 -21.40
N ASN A 27 22.62 37.41 -20.75
CA ASN A 27 22.47 37.04 -19.35
C ASN A 27 22.64 35.53 -19.19
N ALA A 28 23.75 35.03 -19.76
CA ALA A 28 24.39 33.80 -19.37
C ALA A 28 24.93 33.98 -17.94
N SER A 29 23.99 33.92 -16.99
CA SER A 29 24.24 33.18 -15.77
C SER A 29 24.38 31.70 -16.15
N THR A 30 25.47 31.38 -16.86
CA THR A 30 26.08 30.05 -16.92
C THR A 30 26.58 29.75 -15.51
N ARG A 31 25.62 29.53 -14.61
CA ARG A 31 25.79 28.85 -13.34
C ARG A 31 26.41 27.53 -13.73
N LYS A 32 27.73 27.44 -13.56
CA LYS A 32 28.51 26.25 -13.92
C LYS A 32 27.77 25.07 -13.28
N ARG A 33 27.08 24.27 -14.10
CA ARG A 33 26.75 22.88 -13.78
C ARG A 33 28.09 22.12 -13.84
N GLY A 34 29.00 22.49 -12.94
CA GLY A 34 30.01 21.58 -12.49
C GLY A 34 29.27 20.33 -12.01
N ILE A 35 29.88 19.19 -12.30
CA ILE A 35 29.43 17.87 -11.88
C ILE A 35 28.88 18.01 -10.45
N PRO A 36 27.60 17.69 -10.17
CA PRO A 36 27.04 17.93 -8.86
C PRO A 36 27.93 17.21 -7.85
N ASN A 37 28.56 17.97 -6.94
CA ASN A 37 29.52 17.42 -5.98
C ASN A 37 28.89 16.18 -5.36
N PRO A 38 29.51 14.98 -5.46
CA PRO A 38 28.83 13.74 -5.08
C PRO A 38 28.36 13.78 -3.63
N LEU A 39 29.16 14.39 -2.74
CA LEU A 39 28.78 14.70 -1.36
C LEU A 39 27.54 15.61 -1.22
N ALA A 40 27.39 16.64 -2.07
CA ALA A 40 26.24 17.53 -2.04
C ALA A 40 24.96 16.85 -2.56
N TRP A 41 25.09 15.99 -3.58
CA TRP A 41 23.98 15.17 -4.05
C TRP A 41 23.53 14.18 -2.97
N ILE A 42 24.48 13.42 -2.38
CA ILE A 42 24.22 12.51 -1.25
C ILE A 42 23.57 13.27 -0.10
N GLY A 43 24.13 14.40 0.34
CA GLY A 43 23.57 15.22 1.41
C GLY A 43 22.13 15.67 1.14
N SER A 44 21.85 16.13 -0.08
CA SER A 44 20.48 16.52 -0.48
C SER A 44 19.50 15.34 -0.50
N ALA A 45 19.95 14.16 -0.94
CA ALA A 45 19.14 12.95 -0.98
C ALA A 45 18.85 12.43 0.43
N THR A 46 19.86 12.40 1.31
CA THR A 46 19.73 11.99 2.72
C THR A 46 18.78 12.92 3.48
N LEU A 47 18.97 14.25 3.36
CA LEU A 47 18.06 15.21 3.99
C LEU A 47 16.63 15.12 3.43
N GLY A 48 16.49 14.90 2.12
CA GLY A 48 15.19 14.66 1.49
C GLY A 48 14.47 13.42 2.03
N PHE A 49 15.21 12.33 2.24
CA PHE A 49 14.71 11.08 2.82
C PHE A 49 14.24 11.26 4.28
N PHE A 50 15.06 11.86 5.14
CA PHE A 50 14.66 12.16 6.53
C PHE A 50 13.45 13.13 6.59
N ALA A 51 13.38 14.11 5.69
CA ALA A 51 12.23 15.01 5.62
C ALA A 51 10.94 14.29 5.17
N GLU A 52 11.03 13.29 4.29
CA GLU A 52 9.88 12.46 3.87
C GLU A 52 9.41 11.55 5.01
N ILE A 53 10.33 10.94 5.77
CA ILE A 53 9.99 10.20 6.99
C ILE A 53 9.29 11.11 8.01
N GLY A 54 9.79 12.34 8.21
CA GLY A 54 9.16 13.33 9.10
C GLY A 54 7.75 13.71 8.67
N ARG A 55 7.51 13.91 7.36
CA ARG A 55 6.16 14.14 6.81
C ARG A 55 5.23 12.94 7.02
N LEU A 56 5.67 11.72 6.71
CA LEU A 56 4.88 10.52 6.90
C LEU A 56 4.56 10.26 8.39
N ALA A 57 5.53 10.49 9.28
CA ALA A 57 5.36 10.32 10.73
C ALA A 57 4.36 11.34 11.31
N THR A 58 4.47 12.62 10.94
CA THR A 58 3.54 13.67 11.38
C THR A 58 2.13 13.46 10.84
N PHE A 59 1.99 13.12 9.55
CA PHE A 59 0.70 12.74 8.96
C PHE A 59 0.08 11.54 9.69
N SER A 60 0.87 10.49 9.93
CA SER A 60 0.42 9.29 10.65
C SER A 60 -0.01 9.57 12.09
N ALA A 61 0.68 10.49 12.78
CA ALA A 61 0.29 10.95 14.11
C ALA A 61 -1.06 11.68 14.07
N GLN A 62 -1.27 12.57 13.10
CA GLN A 62 -2.53 13.33 12.93
C GLN A 62 -3.71 12.42 12.55
N VAL A 63 -3.52 11.45 11.66
CA VAL A 63 -4.56 10.45 11.33
C VAL A 63 -4.93 9.61 12.54
N LYS A 64 -3.95 9.10 13.31
CA LYS A 64 -4.21 8.36 14.56
C LYS A 64 -4.92 9.22 15.60
N ALA A 65 -4.49 10.45 15.81
CA ALA A 65 -5.13 11.39 16.75
C ALA A 65 -6.57 11.69 16.34
N ALA A 66 -6.85 11.85 15.04
CA ALA A 66 -8.21 12.05 14.52
C ALA A 66 -9.08 10.79 14.65
N ALA A 67 -8.51 9.59 14.48
CA ALA A 67 -9.21 8.31 14.63
C ALA A 67 -9.61 8.01 16.08
N PHE A 68 -8.72 8.27 17.05
CA PHE A 68 -8.99 8.03 18.47
C PHE A 68 -9.64 9.22 19.20
N SER A 69 -9.82 10.35 18.51
CA SER A 69 -10.61 11.48 19.04
C SER A 69 -12.12 11.17 19.00
N PRO A 70 -12.93 11.66 19.97
CA PRO A 70 -14.38 11.65 19.85
C PRO A 70 -14.86 12.36 18.58
N ARG A 71 -16.08 11.99 18.10
CA ARG A 71 -16.75 12.34 16.82
C ARG A 71 -16.38 11.41 15.65
N TRP A 72 -16.95 10.19 15.67
CA TRP A 72 -16.77 9.18 14.62
C TRP A 72 -17.90 9.17 13.58
N TYR A 73 -17.54 9.03 12.30
CA TYR A 73 -18.49 8.91 11.19
C TYR A 73 -18.79 7.43 10.90
N PHE A 74 -19.58 6.78 11.76
CA PHE A 74 -19.86 5.34 11.69
C PHE A 74 -20.30 4.83 10.31
N GLY A 75 -21.16 5.56 9.60
CA GLY A 75 -21.58 5.19 8.25
C GLY A 75 -20.43 5.13 7.24
N GLN A 76 -19.42 6.00 7.36
CA GLN A 76 -18.21 5.94 6.55
C GLN A 76 -17.28 4.79 6.96
N ILE A 77 -17.11 4.58 8.28
CA ILE A 77 -16.31 3.46 8.81
C ILE A 77 -16.90 2.14 8.29
N TRP A 78 -18.22 1.97 8.35
CA TRP A 78 -18.89 0.77 7.85
C TRP A 78 -18.74 0.59 6.34
N LYS A 79 -18.94 1.64 5.54
CA LYS A 79 -18.72 1.59 4.08
C LYS A 79 -17.29 1.15 3.75
N GLN A 80 -16.30 1.73 4.40
CA GLN A 80 -14.89 1.38 4.21
C GLN A 80 -14.58 -0.03 4.74
N PHE A 81 -15.20 -0.47 5.83
CA PHE A 81 -15.03 -1.82 6.37
C PHE A 81 -15.55 -2.88 5.38
N VAL A 82 -16.73 -2.69 4.79
CA VAL A 82 -17.25 -3.57 3.73
C VAL A 82 -16.35 -3.53 2.49
N GLN A 83 -15.86 -2.34 2.11
CA GLN A 83 -15.02 -2.17 0.93
C GLN A 83 -13.64 -2.84 1.06
N ILE A 84 -13.05 -2.78 2.25
CA ILE A 84 -11.73 -3.34 2.57
C ILE A 84 -11.84 -4.83 2.92
N GLY A 85 -12.82 -5.21 3.74
CA GLY A 85 -13.05 -6.58 4.20
C GLY A 85 -13.74 -7.43 3.13
N PHE A 86 -15.06 -7.30 3.00
CA PHE A 86 -15.89 -8.21 2.22
C PHE A 86 -15.42 -8.39 0.78
N TYR A 87 -15.21 -7.30 0.03
CA TYR A 87 -14.77 -7.42 -1.36
C TYR A 87 -13.33 -7.93 -1.52
N SER A 88 -12.52 -8.02 -0.45
CA SER A 88 -11.17 -8.60 -0.48
C SER A 88 -11.13 -10.10 -0.18
N LEU A 89 -12.21 -10.68 0.35
CA LEU A 89 -12.29 -12.13 0.61
C LEU A 89 -11.91 -12.99 -0.60
N PRO A 90 -12.33 -12.70 -1.86
CA PRO A 90 -11.99 -13.57 -2.99
C PRO A 90 -10.50 -13.60 -3.31
N VAL A 91 -9.81 -12.45 -3.28
CA VAL A 91 -8.36 -12.40 -3.58
C VAL A 91 -7.54 -13.00 -2.44
N VAL A 92 -7.88 -12.67 -1.18
CA VAL A 92 -7.19 -13.22 0.00
C VAL A 92 -7.38 -14.73 0.10
N GLY A 93 -8.61 -15.23 -0.02
CA GLY A 93 -8.92 -16.67 0.06
C GLY A 93 -8.30 -17.49 -1.08
N MET A 94 -8.34 -16.99 -2.31
CA MET A 94 -7.73 -17.68 -3.45
C MET A 94 -6.20 -17.75 -3.32
N SER A 95 -5.55 -16.66 -2.93
CA SER A 95 -4.10 -16.65 -2.63
C SER A 95 -3.75 -17.59 -1.47
N ALA A 96 -4.56 -17.60 -0.40
CA ALA A 96 -4.33 -18.46 0.76
C ALA A 96 -4.41 -19.95 0.41
N ILE A 97 -5.45 -20.41 -0.31
CA ILE A 97 -5.57 -21.80 -0.79
C ILE A 97 -4.33 -22.22 -1.57
N PHE A 98 -3.93 -21.44 -2.59
CA PHE A 98 -2.83 -21.85 -3.46
C PHE A 98 -1.48 -21.83 -2.75
N ILE A 99 -1.24 -20.87 -1.85
CA ILE A 99 0.02 -20.80 -1.12
C ILE A 99 0.09 -21.88 -0.04
N GLY A 100 -1.00 -22.18 0.67
CA GLY A 100 -1.07 -23.31 1.60
C GLY A 100 -0.87 -24.67 0.93
N ALA A 101 -1.52 -24.87 -0.22
CA ALA A 101 -1.34 -26.05 -1.08
C ALA A 101 0.12 -26.21 -1.56
N ALA A 102 0.73 -25.14 -2.06
CA ALA A 102 2.12 -25.14 -2.50
C ALA A 102 3.09 -25.34 -1.33
N LEU A 103 2.81 -24.75 -0.16
CA LEU A 103 3.62 -24.90 1.05
C LEU A 103 3.66 -26.36 1.51
N ALA A 104 2.49 -27.02 1.63
CA ALA A 104 2.41 -28.43 2.01
C ALA A 104 3.20 -29.35 1.07
N LEU A 105 3.09 -29.14 -0.25
CA LEU A 105 3.83 -29.90 -1.25
C LEU A 105 5.36 -29.70 -1.15
N ASN A 106 5.82 -28.45 -0.98
CA ASN A 106 7.24 -28.14 -0.86
C ASN A 106 7.84 -28.68 0.44
N ILE A 107 7.10 -28.60 1.56
CA ILE A 107 7.54 -29.18 2.84
C ILE A 107 7.66 -30.69 2.69
N TYR A 108 6.66 -31.38 2.13
CA TYR A 108 6.69 -32.83 1.95
C TYR A 108 7.92 -33.30 1.14
N GLN A 109 8.19 -32.65 0.00
CA GLN A 109 9.36 -32.96 -0.83
C GLN A 109 10.69 -32.66 -0.13
N GLY A 110 10.73 -31.66 0.76
CA GLY A 110 11.89 -31.37 1.59
C GLY A 110 12.09 -32.38 2.72
N SER A 111 11.01 -32.72 3.44
CA SER A 111 11.02 -33.60 4.61
C SER A 111 11.24 -35.07 4.26
N GLY A 112 10.81 -35.52 3.08
CA GLY A 112 11.00 -36.91 2.63
C GLY A 112 12.46 -37.31 2.39
N ARG A 113 13.37 -36.33 2.30
CA ARG A 113 14.83 -36.58 2.30
C ARG A 113 15.36 -37.05 3.65
N PHE A 114 14.57 -36.90 4.72
CA PHE A 114 14.94 -37.15 6.10
C PHE A 114 13.95 -38.06 6.85
N GLY A 115 12.94 -38.64 6.18
CA GLY A 115 11.92 -39.48 6.83
C GLY A 115 11.03 -38.70 7.81
N ALA A 116 10.77 -37.43 7.52
CA ALA A 116 10.11 -36.47 8.41
C ALA A 116 8.72 -36.01 7.91
N GLU A 117 8.12 -36.73 6.96
CA GLU A 117 6.86 -36.38 6.30
C GLU A 117 5.67 -36.21 7.26
N GLN A 118 5.66 -36.94 8.38
CA GLN A 118 4.64 -36.82 9.43
C GLN A 118 4.55 -35.40 10.04
N PHE A 119 5.57 -34.56 9.90
CA PHE A 119 5.59 -33.18 10.43
C PHE A 119 5.05 -32.14 9.44
N VAL A 120 4.67 -32.52 8.21
CA VAL A 120 4.06 -31.59 7.24
C VAL A 120 2.87 -30.79 7.82
N PRO A 121 1.88 -31.40 8.52
CA PRO A 121 0.74 -30.65 9.05
C PRO A 121 1.16 -29.56 10.06
N ASN A 122 2.18 -29.87 10.88
CA ASN A 122 2.71 -29.02 11.93
C ASN A 122 3.46 -27.81 11.35
N ILE A 123 4.27 -28.04 10.31
CA ILE A 123 5.05 -26.97 9.67
C ILE A 123 4.11 -26.07 8.82
N VAL A 124 3.10 -26.65 8.16
CA VAL A 124 2.07 -25.89 7.43
C VAL A 124 1.29 -24.98 8.37
N VAL A 125 0.77 -25.51 9.50
CA VAL A 125 -0.05 -24.70 10.40
C VAL A 125 0.74 -23.56 11.04
N LEU A 126 1.95 -23.82 11.56
CA LEU A 126 2.78 -22.77 12.16
C LEU A 126 3.27 -21.74 11.13
N GLY A 127 3.69 -22.21 9.94
CA GLY A 127 4.16 -21.32 8.88
C GLY A 127 3.07 -20.37 8.38
N ILE A 128 1.81 -20.83 8.35
CA ILE A 128 0.66 -20.01 7.99
C ILE A 128 0.31 -19.03 9.11
N THR A 129 -0.01 -19.51 10.31
CA THR A 129 -0.55 -18.66 11.39
C THR A 129 0.43 -17.60 11.89
N ARG A 130 1.73 -17.92 12.02
CA ARG A 130 2.72 -16.98 12.56
C ARG A 130 3.22 -15.96 11.55
N GLU A 131 3.27 -16.33 10.26
CA GLU A 131 4.02 -15.58 9.25
C GLU A 131 3.23 -15.36 7.95
N LEU A 132 2.89 -16.44 7.25
CA LEU A 132 2.47 -16.36 5.85
C LEU A 132 1.04 -15.82 5.71
N GLY A 133 0.08 -16.23 6.53
CA GLY A 133 -1.31 -15.77 6.44
C GLY A 133 -1.42 -14.26 6.63
N ALA A 134 -0.75 -13.72 7.65
CA ALA A 134 -0.67 -12.28 7.88
C ALA A 134 0.05 -11.54 6.74
N SER A 135 1.22 -12.03 6.31
CA SER A 135 2.06 -11.38 5.31
C SER A 135 1.45 -11.39 3.90
N ILE A 136 0.91 -12.53 3.45
CA ILE A 136 0.28 -12.68 2.13
C ILE A 136 -0.96 -11.79 2.05
N THR A 137 -1.81 -11.82 3.08
CA THR A 137 -3.00 -10.96 3.17
C THR A 137 -2.58 -9.50 3.05
N ALA A 138 -1.60 -9.05 3.84
CA ALA A 138 -1.15 -7.68 3.81
C ALA A 138 -0.52 -7.26 2.47
N LEU A 139 0.22 -8.14 1.78
CA LEU A 139 0.76 -7.86 0.45
C LEU A 139 -0.34 -7.75 -0.63
N MET A 140 -1.34 -8.65 -0.62
CA MET A 140 -2.49 -8.55 -1.52
C MET A 140 -3.31 -7.28 -1.27
N LEU A 141 -3.48 -6.90 -0.01
CA LEU A 141 -4.17 -5.66 0.38
C LEU A 141 -3.32 -4.40 0.13
N ALA A 142 -1.99 -4.47 0.12
CA ALA A 142 -1.14 -3.37 -0.33
C ALA A 142 -1.44 -3.02 -1.81
N GLY A 143 -1.53 -4.03 -2.68
CA GLY A 143 -1.91 -3.84 -4.08
C GLY A 143 -3.36 -3.37 -4.25
N ARG A 144 -4.31 -4.02 -3.58
CA ARG A 144 -5.74 -3.81 -3.85
C ARG A 144 -6.40 -2.71 -3.01
N VAL A 145 -6.02 -2.57 -1.74
CA VAL A 145 -6.58 -1.59 -0.79
C VAL A 145 -5.74 -0.33 -0.73
N SER A 146 -4.43 -0.41 -0.52
CA SER A 146 -3.57 0.80 -0.41
C SER A 146 -3.61 1.62 -1.70
N ALA A 147 -3.47 0.97 -2.86
CA ALA A 147 -3.55 1.63 -4.17
C ALA A 147 -4.95 2.19 -4.44
N GLY A 148 -6.02 1.45 -4.07
CA GLY A 148 -7.41 1.89 -4.23
C GLY A 148 -7.74 3.13 -3.38
N ILE A 149 -7.31 3.16 -2.12
CA ILE A 149 -7.44 4.33 -1.24
C ILE A 149 -6.67 5.52 -1.80
N ALA A 150 -5.43 5.31 -2.25
CA ALA A 150 -4.62 6.37 -2.86
C ALA A 150 -5.21 6.90 -4.17
N ALA A 151 -5.84 6.04 -4.98
CA ALA A 151 -6.55 6.45 -6.19
C ALA A 151 -7.82 7.26 -5.87
N GLU A 152 -8.61 6.83 -4.88
CA GLU A 152 -9.83 7.54 -4.45
C GLU A 152 -9.50 8.93 -3.89
N ILE A 153 -8.55 9.01 -2.95
CA ILE A 153 -8.12 10.26 -2.34
C ILE A 153 -7.38 11.14 -3.35
N GLY A 154 -6.56 10.55 -4.22
CA GLY A 154 -5.89 11.27 -5.31
C GLY A 154 -6.88 11.92 -6.28
N ALA A 155 -7.97 11.23 -6.64
CA ALA A 155 -9.04 11.81 -7.45
C ALA A 155 -9.75 12.96 -6.73
N MET A 156 -10.02 12.83 -5.42
CA MET A 156 -10.57 13.92 -4.59
C MET A 156 -9.61 15.12 -4.47
N ARG A 157 -8.30 14.88 -4.40
CA ARG A 157 -7.26 15.94 -4.38
C ARG A 157 -7.20 16.68 -5.72
N VAL A 158 -7.20 15.96 -6.84
CA VAL A 158 -7.14 16.53 -8.20
C VAL A 158 -8.42 17.30 -8.57
N THR A 159 -9.55 16.99 -7.95
CA THR A 159 -10.83 17.70 -8.13
C THR A 159 -11.11 18.74 -7.03
N GLU A 160 -10.09 19.13 -6.27
CA GLU A 160 -10.14 20.16 -5.20
C GLU A 160 -11.15 19.87 -4.06
N GLN A 161 -11.75 18.68 -4.01
CA GLN A 161 -12.73 18.29 -2.99
C GLN A 161 -12.13 18.29 -1.57
N ILE A 162 -10.82 18.01 -1.46
CA ILE A 162 -10.10 18.05 -0.18
C ILE A 162 -9.94 19.50 0.30
N ASP A 163 -9.62 20.42 -0.60
CA ASP A 163 -9.46 21.84 -0.26
C ASP A 163 -10.83 22.51 0.00
N ALA A 164 -11.88 22.07 -0.70
CA ALA A 164 -13.27 22.46 -0.43
C ALA A 164 -13.79 21.98 0.94
N LEU A 165 -13.33 20.81 1.43
CA LEU A 165 -13.65 20.39 2.81
C LEU A 165 -12.99 21.32 3.85
N GLU A 166 -11.74 21.74 3.61
CA GLU A 166 -11.02 22.63 4.53
C GLU A 166 -11.59 24.05 4.54
N SER A 167 -12.02 24.59 3.39
CA SER A 167 -12.69 25.90 3.33
C SER A 167 -14.04 25.91 4.06
N LEU A 168 -14.74 24.76 4.10
CA LEU A 168 -15.96 24.55 4.91
C LEU A 168 -15.67 24.24 6.40
N SER A 169 -14.42 24.43 6.86
CA SER A 169 -13.97 24.12 8.23
C SER A 169 -14.15 22.64 8.65
N ALA A 170 -14.28 21.73 7.68
CA ALA A 170 -14.40 20.30 7.92
C ALA A 170 -13.01 19.63 7.87
N SER A 171 -12.57 19.05 8.99
CA SER A 171 -11.25 18.42 9.07
C SER A 171 -11.14 17.18 8.18
N ARG A 172 -10.30 17.25 7.14
CA ARG A 172 -10.00 16.13 6.23
C ARG A 172 -9.51 14.88 6.97
N TYR A 173 -8.72 15.04 8.03
CA TYR A 173 -8.24 13.94 8.87
C TYR A 173 -9.38 13.15 9.53
N ARG A 174 -10.43 13.83 10.01
CA ARG A 174 -11.58 13.20 10.69
C ARG A 174 -12.60 12.63 9.72
N TYR A 175 -12.87 13.32 8.61
CA TYR A 175 -13.90 12.92 7.65
C TYR A 175 -13.40 11.92 6.61
N LEU A 176 -12.12 11.96 6.24
CA LEU A 176 -11.58 11.22 5.10
C LEU A 176 -10.60 10.11 5.52
N TYR A 177 -9.54 10.43 6.27
CA TYR A 177 -8.48 9.44 6.56
C TYR A 177 -8.82 8.53 7.75
N ALA A 178 -9.32 9.10 8.85
CA ALA A 178 -9.65 8.33 10.06
C ALA A 178 -10.65 7.19 9.82
N PRO A 179 -11.74 7.34 9.03
CA PRO A 179 -12.65 6.22 8.77
C PRO A 179 -12.00 5.07 8.01
N ARG A 180 -11.12 5.37 7.06
CA ARG A 180 -10.35 4.36 6.29
C ARG A 180 -9.33 3.65 7.17
N PHE A 181 -8.64 4.40 8.04
CA PHE A 181 -7.70 3.84 9.02
C PHE A 181 -8.39 2.89 10.00
N LEU A 182 -9.50 3.30 10.64
CA LEU A 182 -10.26 2.46 11.56
C LEU A 182 -10.86 1.23 10.86
N ALA A 183 -11.38 1.39 9.65
CA ALA A 183 -11.89 0.28 8.86
C ALA A 183 -10.81 -0.77 8.55
N ALA A 184 -9.64 -0.35 8.09
CA ALA A 184 -8.53 -1.26 7.80
C ALA A 184 -7.98 -1.94 9.07
N LEU A 185 -7.88 -1.19 10.18
CA LEU A 185 -7.39 -1.69 11.46
C LEU A 185 -8.22 -2.88 11.98
N ILE A 186 -9.52 -2.95 11.66
CA ILE A 186 -10.41 -4.06 12.06
C ILE A 186 -10.55 -5.09 10.93
N ALA A 187 -10.67 -4.66 9.67
CA ALA A 187 -10.89 -5.56 8.54
C ALA A 187 -9.68 -6.45 8.21
N VAL A 188 -8.44 -5.95 8.36
CA VAL A 188 -7.24 -6.74 8.03
C VAL A 188 -7.04 -7.91 8.99
N PRO A 189 -7.12 -7.77 10.34
CA PRO A 189 -7.14 -8.91 11.25
C PRO A 189 -8.19 -9.96 10.94
N MET A 190 -9.42 -9.54 10.60
CA MET A 190 -10.49 -10.47 10.22
C MET A 190 -10.15 -11.24 8.93
N LEU A 191 -9.56 -10.57 7.94
CA LEU A 191 -9.11 -11.20 6.71
C LEU A 191 -7.94 -12.17 6.94
N VAL A 192 -7.03 -11.88 7.88
CA VAL A 192 -5.92 -12.78 8.22
C VAL A 192 -6.44 -14.07 8.86
N VAL A 193 -7.37 -14.00 9.82
CA VAL A 193 -8.00 -15.21 10.40
C VAL A 193 -8.68 -16.07 9.33
N VAL A 194 -9.34 -15.45 8.35
CA VAL A 194 -9.91 -16.16 7.20
C VAL A 194 -8.82 -16.76 6.30
N ALA A 195 -7.73 -16.04 6.05
CA ALA A 195 -6.58 -16.53 5.28
C ALA A 195 -5.89 -17.72 5.96
N ASP A 196 -5.77 -17.72 7.28
CA ASP A 196 -5.17 -18.81 8.05
C ASP A 196 -5.98 -20.10 7.91
N ILE A 197 -7.30 -20.01 8.13
CA ILE A 197 -8.23 -21.15 7.97
C ILE A 197 -8.17 -21.70 6.54
N ILE A 198 -8.31 -20.81 5.55
CA ILE A 198 -8.36 -21.19 4.13
C ILE A 198 -7.00 -21.72 3.64
N GLY A 199 -5.89 -21.18 4.14
CA GLY A 199 -4.54 -21.63 3.81
C GLY A 199 -4.24 -23.02 4.39
N VAL A 200 -4.57 -23.26 5.66
CA VAL A 200 -4.42 -24.58 6.29
C VAL A 200 -5.30 -25.62 5.57
N MET A 201 -6.52 -25.25 5.19
CA MET A 201 -7.38 -26.11 4.34
C MET A 201 -6.76 -26.41 2.96
N GLY A 202 -6.08 -25.44 2.34
CA GLY A 202 -5.36 -25.65 1.08
C GLY A 202 -4.21 -26.66 1.24
N GLY A 203 -3.47 -26.59 2.34
CA GLY A 203 -2.43 -27.57 2.68
C GLY A 203 -2.99 -28.97 2.95
N TRP A 204 -4.05 -29.07 3.76
CA TRP A 204 -4.77 -30.31 4.03
C TRP A 204 -5.26 -30.99 2.74
N MET A 205 -5.84 -30.22 1.82
CA MET A 205 -6.37 -30.74 0.55
C MET A 205 -5.27 -31.43 -0.28
N VAL A 206 -4.07 -30.84 -0.37
CA VAL A 206 -2.94 -31.47 -1.07
C VAL A 206 -2.40 -32.68 -0.31
N SER A 207 -2.25 -32.60 1.01
CA SER A 207 -1.73 -33.71 1.81
C SER A 207 -2.62 -34.95 1.79
N VAL A 208 -3.94 -34.79 1.86
CA VAL A 208 -4.88 -35.92 1.81
C VAL A 208 -5.05 -36.45 0.39
N PHE A 209 -5.45 -35.62 -0.57
CA PHE A 209 -5.80 -36.10 -1.91
C PHE A 209 -4.60 -36.31 -2.84
N GLY A 210 -3.49 -35.61 -2.60
CA GLY A 210 -2.27 -35.71 -3.43
C GLY A 210 -1.16 -36.55 -2.83
N LEU A 211 -1.05 -36.62 -1.50
CA LEU A 211 0.08 -37.27 -0.80
C LEU A 211 -0.34 -38.50 0.04
N GLY A 212 -1.63 -38.82 0.12
CA GLY A 212 -2.13 -40.03 0.78
C GLY A 212 -2.15 -40.00 2.31
N PHE A 213 -2.15 -38.81 2.92
CA PHE A 213 -2.22 -38.66 4.38
C PHE A 213 -3.64 -38.99 4.88
N ASP A 214 -3.75 -39.61 6.05
CA ASP A 214 -5.05 -39.74 6.71
C ASP A 214 -5.56 -38.35 7.16
N SER A 215 -6.81 -38.06 6.79
CA SER A 215 -7.46 -36.76 7.07
C SER A 215 -7.64 -36.52 8.57
N THR A 216 -7.96 -37.55 9.35
CA THR A 216 -8.19 -37.44 10.80
C THR A 216 -6.89 -37.16 11.53
N VAL A 217 -5.80 -37.84 11.14
CA VAL A 217 -4.46 -37.62 11.68
C VAL A 217 -3.96 -36.21 11.32
N TYR A 218 -4.16 -35.76 10.08
CA TYR A 218 -3.77 -34.39 9.68
C TYR A 218 -4.46 -33.34 10.56
N LEU A 219 -5.80 -33.40 10.67
CA LEU A 219 -6.56 -32.40 11.43
C LEU A 219 -6.20 -32.41 12.93
N ARG A 220 -6.00 -33.59 13.52
CA ARG A 220 -5.57 -33.70 14.93
C ARG A 220 -4.20 -33.09 15.14
N ASN A 221 -3.19 -33.48 14.34
CA ASN A 221 -1.84 -32.93 14.43
C ASN A 221 -1.83 -31.40 14.25
N THR A 222 -2.61 -30.88 13.30
CA THR A 222 -2.78 -29.43 13.08
C THR A 222 -3.36 -28.70 14.30
N LEU A 223 -4.35 -29.29 14.98
CA LEU A 223 -5.01 -28.67 16.14
C LEU A 223 -4.21 -28.82 17.44
N ASP A 224 -3.61 -29.99 17.67
CA ASP A 224 -2.85 -30.30 18.88
C ASP A 224 -1.49 -29.56 18.92
N PHE A 225 -0.91 -29.22 17.76
CA PHE A 225 0.35 -28.51 17.65
C PHE A 225 0.21 -26.98 17.57
N MET A 226 -0.98 -26.46 17.21
CA MET A 226 -1.24 -25.03 17.17
C MET A 226 -1.46 -24.49 18.59
N THR A 227 -0.61 -23.55 19.03
CA THR A 227 -0.84 -22.85 20.29
C THR A 227 -1.67 -21.57 20.08
N ARG A 228 -2.25 -21.05 21.17
CA ARG A 228 -2.95 -19.76 21.14
C ARG A 228 -2.00 -18.60 20.81
N ASN A 229 -0.71 -18.73 21.12
CA ASN A 229 0.28 -17.67 20.86
C ASN A 229 0.59 -17.55 19.37
N ASP A 230 0.63 -18.67 18.63
CA ASP A 230 0.86 -18.66 17.18
C ASP A 230 -0.23 -17.86 16.44
N VAL A 231 -1.49 -17.97 16.89
CA VAL A 231 -2.62 -17.20 16.33
C VAL A 231 -2.61 -15.74 16.80
N LEU A 232 -2.31 -15.49 18.07
CA LEU A 232 -2.26 -14.12 18.62
C LEU A 232 -1.16 -13.28 17.98
N THR A 233 0.02 -13.84 17.74
CA THR A 233 1.13 -13.14 17.08
C THR A 233 0.77 -12.74 15.62
N GLY A 234 0.13 -13.64 14.87
CA GLY A 234 -0.42 -13.37 13.54
C GLY A 234 -1.47 -12.25 13.54
N ILE A 235 -2.41 -12.27 14.49
CA ILE A 235 -3.44 -11.23 14.64
C ILE A 235 -2.83 -9.87 15.00
N ILE A 236 -1.86 -9.82 15.93
CA ILE A 236 -1.20 -8.56 16.32
C ILE A 236 -0.44 -7.94 15.13
N LYS A 237 0.25 -8.75 14.32
CA LYS A 237 0.84 -8.32 13.04
C LYS A 237 -0.22 -7.74 12.10
N ALA A 238 -1.36 -8.42 11.96
CA ALA A 238 -2.44 -7.98 11.08
C ALA A 238 -3.01 -6.59 11.43
N PHE A 239 -3.10 -6.25 12.73
CA PHE A 239 -3.49 -4.90 13.17
C PHE A 239 -2.47 -3.84 12.68
N VAL A 240 -1.17 -4.10 12.85
CA VAL A 240 -0.10 -3.20 12.40
C VAL A 240 -0.13 -3.05 10.87
N PHE A 241 -0.29 -4.16 10.13
CA PHE A 241 -0.36 -4.14 8.67
C PHE A 241 -1.58 -3.37 8.15
N GLY A 242 -2.77 -3.56 8.75
CA GLY A 242 -3.96 -2.78 8.41
C GLY A 242 -3.76 -1.27 8.59
N GLY A 243 -3.07 -0.88 9.67
CA GLY A 243 -2.66 0.50 9.89
C GLY A 243 -1.71 1.04 8.81
N ILE A 244 -0.66 0.28 8.46
CA ILE A 244 0.31 0.65 7.41
C ILE A 244 -0.38 0.83 6.05
N ILE A 245 -1.22 -0.12 5.65
CA ILE A 245 -1.96 -0.11 4.37
C ILE A 245 -2.85 1.12 4.26
N ALA A 246 -3.63 1.44 5.30
CA ALA A 246 -4.49 2.63 5.25
C ALA A 246 -3.69 3.94 5.27
N LEU A 247 -2.62 4.02 6.06
CA LEU A 247 -1.78 5.21 6.15
C LEU A 247 -1.05 5.51 4.84
N MET A 248 -0.46 4.49 4.19
CA MET A 248 0.21 4.66 2.90
C MET A 248 -0.76 4.99 1.77
N GLY A 249 -1.97 4.40 1.81
CA GLY A 249 -3.09 4.79 0.97
C GLY A 249 -3.43 6.28 1.11
N CYS A 250 -3.68 6.73 2.33
CA CYS A 250 -4.09 8.12 2.59
C CYS A 250 -2.97 9.12 2.28
N TYR A 251 -1.73 8.82 2.67
CA TYR A 251 -0.59 9.72 2.50
C TYR A 251 -0.25 9.96 1.02
N GLN A 252 -0.09 8.89 0.24
CA GLN A 252 0.26 9.04 -1.19
C GLN A 252 -0.91 9.60 -2.01
N GLY A 253 -2.15 9.31 -1.62
CA GLY A 253 -3.34 9.93 -2.22
C GLY A 253 -3.43 11.44 -1.99
N ASP A 254 -3.18 11.90 -0.76
CA ASP A 254 -3.19 13.34 -0.42
C ASP A 254 -2.06 14.11 -1.12
N GLN A 255 -0.90 13.45 -1.29
CA GLN A 255 0.26 13.98 -2.01
C GLN A 255 0.17 13.84 -3.55
N SER A 256 -0.99 13.41 -4.09
CA SER A 256 -1.19 13.24 -5.52
C SER A 256 -1.12 14.57 -6.29
N LYS A 257 -0.52 14.53 -7.48
CA LYS A 257 -0.40 15.69 -8.38
C LYS A 257 -1.56 15.72 -9.40
N ALA A 258 -1.79 16.89 -9.99
CA ALA A 258 -2.84 17.12 -10.99
C ALA A 258 -2.82 16.10 -12.16
N GLY A 259 -4.02 15.70 -12.59
CA GLY A 259 -4.26 14.82 -13.73
C GLY A 259 -4.25 13.31 -13.40
N ALA A 260 -4.85 12.51 -14.27
CA ALA A 260 -5.03 11.06 -14.08
C ALA A 260 -3.69 10.30 -13.88
N THR A 261 -2.62 10.73 -14.56
CA THR A 261 -1.27 10.17 -14.39
C THR A 261 -0.72 10.38 -12.98
N GLY A 262 -1.07 11.49 -12.32
CA GLY A 262 -0.71 11.76 -10.93
C GLY A 262 -1.39 10.77 -9.97
N VAL A 263 -2.68 10.54 -10.17
CA VAL A 263 -3.49 9.58 -9.39
C VAL A 263 -2.96 8.14 -9.56
N GLY A 264 -2.67 7.71 -10.79
CA GLY A 264 -2.07 6.40 -11.06
C GLY A 264 -0.70 6.24 -10.41
N ARG A 265 0.15 7.28 -10.45
CA ARG A 265 1.46 7.27 -9.78
C ARG A 265 1.33 7.21 -8.26
N ALA A 266 0.39 7.93 -7.66
CA ALA A 266 0.09 7.86 -6.23
C ALA A 266 -0.34 6.44 -5.81
N ALA A 267 -1.20 5.79 -6.60
CA ALA A 267 -1.63 4.41 -6.37
C ALA A 267 -0.45 3.42 -6.38
N THR A 268 0.45 3.50 -7.37
CA THR A 268 1.64 2.65 -7.44
C THR A 268 2.62 2.90 -6.28
N LEU A 269 2.91 4.16 -5.94
CA LEU A 269 3.79 4.52 -4.82
C LEU A 269 3.20 4.08 -3.47
N SER A 270 1.87 4.14 -3.33
CA SER A 270 1.14 3.64 -2.16
C SER A 270 1.32 2.14 -2.00
N MET A 271 1.06 1.35 -3.05
CA MET A 271 1.25 -0.11 -3.05
C MET A 271 2.68 -0.51 -2.68
N VAL A 272 3.67 0.06 -3.37
CA VAL A 272 5.08 -0.30 -3.14
C VAL A 272 5.53 0.10 -1.74
N GLY A 273 5.18 1.30 -1.29
CA GLY A 273 5.51 1.77 0.05
C GLY A 273 4.84 0.96 1.15
N ALA A 274 3.56 0.60 1.00
CA ALA A 274 2.85 -0.29 1.92
C ALA A 274 3.49 -1.68 1.97
N ALA A 275 3.82 -2.28 0.82
CA ALA A 275 4.43 -3.61 0.76
C ALA A 275 5.81 -3.64 1.45
N VAL A 276 6.67 -2.65 1.20
CA VAL A 276 7.99 -2.54 1.85
C VAL A 276 7.85 -2.35 3.36
N LEU A 277 6.95 -1.46 3.81
CA LEU A 277 6.72 -1.24 5.24
C LEU A 277 6.09 -2.45 5.95
N VAL A 278 5.19 -3.18 5.29
CA VAL A 278 4.62 -4.44 5.80
C VAL A 278 5.71 -5.50 5.98
N LEU A 279 6.58 -5.68 4.98
CA LEU A 279 7.67 -6.67 5.07
C LEU A 279 8.70 -6.31 6.17
N ALA A 280 9.07 -5.04 6.26
CA ALA A 280 9.96 -4.55 7.32
C ALA A 280 9.32 -4.70 8.72
N ALA A 281 8.04 -4.36 8.85
CA ALA A 281 7.29 -4.54 10.08
C ALA A 281 7.13 -6.02 10.46
N ASN A 282 6.89 -6.91 9.48
CA ASN A 282 6.81 -8.34 9.74
C ASN A 282 8.11 -8.86 10.34
N TYR A 283 9.26 -8.58 9.70
CA TYR A 283 10.57 -9.00 10.19
C TYR A 283 10.84 -8.51 11.63
N VAL A 284 10.63 -7.22 11.89
CA VAL A 284 10.83 -6.63 13.23
C VAL A 284 9.90 -7.27 14.27
N MET A 285 8.62 -7.47 13.94
CA MET A 285 7.66 -8.10 14.87
C MET A 285 7.99 -9.58 15.10
N SER A 286 8.42 -10.33 14.09
CA SER A 286 8.88 -11.71 14.24
C SER A 286 10.09 -11.79 15.16
N THR A 287 11.10 -10.93 14.98
CA THR A 287 12.28 -10.93 15.87
C THR A 287 11.90 -10.60 17.32
N ILE A 288 11.00 -9.64 17.52
CA ILE A 288 10.49 -9.27 18.85
C ILE A 288 9.74 -10.44 19.49
N PHE A 289 8.81 -11.09 18.78
CA PHE A 289 8.03 -12.19 19.35
C PHE A 289 8.91 -13.41 19.71
N VAL A 290 9.88 -13.75 18.87
CA VAL A 290 10.87 -14.81 19.17
C VAL A 290 11.68 -14.47 20.42
N GLU A 291 12.11 -13.21 20.61
CA GLU A 291 12.84 -12.76 21.80
C GLU A 291 11.99 -12.81 23.08
N PHE A 292 10.69 -12.51 22.97
CA PHE A 292 9.73 -12.63 24.08
C PHE A 292 9.18 -14.05 24.31
N GLY A 293 9.58 -15.05 23.51
CA GLY A 293 9.11 -16.43 23.63
C GLY A 293 7.66 -16.66 23.19
N LEU A 294 7.17 -15.87 22.22
CA LEU A 294 5.80 -15.87 21.67
C LEU A 294 5.71 -16.47 20.26
#